data_AF-A0A531KS06-F1
#
_entry.id   AF-A0A531KS06-F1
#
_cell.length_a   1.000
_cell.length_b   1.000
_cell.length_c   1.000
_cell.angle_alpha   90.00
_cell.angle_beta   90.00
_cell.angle_gamma   90.00
#
_symmetry.space_group_name_H-M   'P 1'
#
loop_
_entity.id
_entity.type
_entity.pdbx_description
1 polymer ?
#
loop_
_entity_poly.entity_id
_entity_poly.type
_entity_poly.pdbx_seq_one_letter_code
_entity_poly.pdbx_strand_id
1 'polypeptide(L)'
;AEAGADMILIHSKKKDPAEIESFSRAWKGSVPLVIVPNAYPALDATRIRALGNIKMTIYGNYGIRAATTAMQDAFRRIIADGGVQNVHKDIVPVEEIFRLQKMDQVKADEKRFLA
;
A
#
# COMPACT_ATOMS: atom_id res chain seq x y z
N ALA A 1 -17.54 -20.71 1.58
CA ALA A 1 -16.54 -21.70 1.12
C ALA A 1 -17.22 -22.74 0.23
N GLU A 2 -18.26 -23.43 0.72
CA GLU A 2 -18.96 -24.50 -0.02
C GLU A 2 -19.51 -24.08 -1.39
N ALA A 3 -19.90 -22.82 -1.55
CA ALA A 3 -20.32 -22.25 -2.84
C ALA A 3 -19.18 -22.00 -3.85
N GLY A 4 -17.93 -22.39 -3.55
CA GLY A 4 -16.79 -22.33 -4.48
C GLY A 4 -15.89 -21.08 -4.39
N ALA A 5 -15.92 -20.34 -3.28
CA ALA A 5 -15.01 -19.20 -3.10
C ALA A 5 -13.57 -19.64 -2.79
N ASP A 6 -12.56 -19.13 -3.51
CA ASP A 6 -11.15 -19.52 -3.34
C ASP A 6 -10.52 -19.00 -2.03
N MET A 7 -10.98 -17.85 -1.54
CA MET A 7 -10.56 -17.25 -0.28
C MET A 7 -11.73 -16.50 0.36
N ILE A 8 -11.66 -16.29 1.69
CA ILE A 8 -12.65 -15.49 2.41
C ILE A 8 -11.98 -14.26 2.99
N LEU A 9 -12.43 -13.08 2.56
CA LEU A 9 -12.04 -11.82 3.18
C LEU A 9 -12.89 -11.57 4.43
N ILE A 10 -12.21 -11.39 5.56
CA ILE A 10 -12.82 -10.95 6.80
C ILE A 10 -12.37 -9.54 7.16
N HIS A 11 -13.27 -8.76 7.74
CA HIS A 11 -12.99 -7.37 8.09
C HIS A 11 -13.59 -7.00 9.43
N SER A 12 -12.92 -6.10 10.14
CA SER A 12 -13.39 -5.49 11.38
C SER A 12 -13.09 -4.00 11.34
N LYS A 13 -13.97 -3.20 11.96
CA LYS A 13 -13.78 -1.76 12.15
C LYS A 13 -13.18 -1.43 13.53
N LYS A 14 -12.99 -2.44 14.40
CA LYS A 14 -12.39 -2.23 15.72
C LYS A 14 -10.91 -1.89 15.61
N LYS A 15 -10.40 -1.19 16.63
CA LYS A 15 -8.98 -0.83 16.72
C LYS A 15 -8.12 -1.98 17.23
N ASP A 16 -8.72 -2.86 18.02
CA ASP A 16 -8.07 -4.10 18.45
C ASP A 16 -8.25 -5.20 17.40
N PRO A 17 -7.29 -6.13 17.28
CA PRO A 17 -7.39 -7.23 16.32
C PRO A 17 -8.12 -8.45 16.87
N ALA A 18 -8.71 -8.40 18.07
CA ALA A 18 -9.17 -9.60 18.77
C ALA A 18 -10.29 -10.32 18.00
N GLU A 19 -11.16 -9.58 17.30
CA GLU A 19 -12.19 -10.18 16.45
C GLU A 19 -11.61 -10.97 15.28
N ILE A 20 -10.58 -10.44 14.63
CA ILE A 20 -9.92 -11.09 13.49
C ILE A 20 -9.19 -12.34 13.95
N GLU A 21 -8.46 -12.25 15.06
CA GLU A 21 -7.77 -13.41 15.64
C GLU A 21 -8.76 -14.48 16.12
N SER A 22 -9.88 -14.08 16.73
CA SER A 22 -10.93 -14.98 17.18
C SER A 22 -11.57 -15.71 15.98
N PHE A 23 -11.94 -14.97 14.93
CA PHE A 23 -12.48 -15.56 13.70
C PHE A 23 -11.48 -16.54 13.08
N SER A 24 -10.22 -16.14 12.95
CA SER A 24 -9.15 -16.98 12.39
C SER A 24 -9.00 -18.29 13.16
N ARG A 25 -8.99 -18.26 14.51
CA ARG A 25 -8.90 -19.49 15.33
C ARG A 25 -10.15 -20.38 15.21
N ALA A 26 -11.32 -19.78 15.05
CA ALA A 26 -12.59 -20.51 14.92
C ALA A 26 -12.81 -21.08 13.51
N TRP A 27 -12.14 -20.56 12.50
CA TRP A 27 -12.32 -20.96 11.10
C TRP A 27 -11.95 -22.43 10.86
N LYS A 28 -12.93 -23.22 10.43
CA LYS A 28 -12.76 -24.64 10.04
C LYS A 28 -12.87 -24.89 8.54
N GLY A 29 -13.11 -23.85 7.74
CA GLY A 29 -13.16 -23.97 6.29
C GLY A 29 -11.80 -24.28 5.68
N SER A 30 -11.79 -24.93 4.52
CA SER A 30 -10.57 -25.32 3.81
C SER A 30 -9.87 -24.17 3.08
N VAL A 31 -10.60 -23.10 2.79
CA VAL A 31 -10.10 -21.94 2.03
C VAL A 31 -9.42 -20.93 2.95
N PRO A 32 -8.32 -20.29 2.52
CA PRO A 32 -7.58 -19.37 3.37
C PRO A 32 -8.31 -18.03 3.55
N LEU A 33 -7.88 -17.30 4.58
CA LEU A 33 -8.43 -16.01 4.96
C LEU A 33 -7.59 -14.85 4.38
N VAL A 34 -8.29 -13.75 4.10
CA VAL A 34 -7.74 -12.46 3.69
C VAL A 34 -8.15 -11.39 4.70
N ILE A 35 -7.25 -10.46 5.03
CA ILE A 35 -7.52 -9.37 5.97
C ILE A 35 -7.11 -8.00 5.41
N VAL A 36 -7.69 -6.94 5.99
CA VAL A 36 -7.38 -5.52 5.69
C VAL A 36 -7.12 -4.79 7.02
N PRO A 37 -5.88 -4.77 7.55
CA PRO A 37 -5.59 -4.30 8.92
C PRO A 37 -5.47 -2.78 9.07
N ASN A 38 -6.27 -2.01 8.31
CA ASN A 38 -6.22 -0.55 8.36
C ASN A 38 -6.66 0.02 9.72
N ALA A 39 -7.62 -0.62 10.39
CA ALA A 39 -8.16 -0.17 11.67
C ALA A 39 -7.37 -0.68 12.88
N TYR A 40 -6.66 -1.81 12.74
CA TYR A 40 -5.97 -2.52 13.81
C TYR A 40 -4.49 -2.78 13.47
N PRO A 41 -3.67 -1.72 13.33
CA PRO A 41 -2.28 -1.83 12.87
C PRO A 41 -1.36 -2.59 13.84
N ALA A 42 -1.81 -2.86 15.08
CA ALA A 42 -1.08 -3.65 16.06
C ALA A 42 -1.00 -5.15 15.71
N LEU A 43 -1.80 -5.62 14.73
CA LEU A 43 -1.68 -6.98 14.18
C LEU A 43 -0.61 -7.01 13.09
N ASP A 44 0.64 -7.13 13.51
CA ASP A 44 1.79 -7.15 12.61
C ASP A 44 1.91 -8.46 11.80
N ALA A 45 2.84 -8.47 10.85
CA ALA A 45 3.06 -9.63 9.97
C ALA A 45 3.49 -10.90 10.73
N THR A 46 4.18 -10.78 11.86
CA THR A 46 4.59 -11.93 12.68
C THR A 46 3.39 -12.56 13.35
N ARG A 47 2.51 -11.76 13.95
CA ARG A 47 1.24 -12.21 14.54
C ARG A 47 0.30 -12.80 13.49
N ILE A 48 0.22 -12.18 12.30
CA ILE A 48 -0.58 -12.71 11.17
C ILE A 48 -0.06 -14.10 10.77
N ARG A 49 1.26 -14.25 10.60
CA ARG A 49 1.87 -15.55 10.25
C ARG A 49 1.59 -16.62 11.30
N ALA A 50 1.62 -16.26 12.59
CA ALA A 50 1.35 -17.19 13.68
C ALA A 50 -0.07 -17.79 13.66
N LEU A 51 -1.04 -17.12 13.03
CA LEU A 51 -2.40 -17.63 12.86
C LEU A 51 -2.51 -18.73 11.79
N GLY A 52 -1.54 -18.83 10.88
CA GLY A 52 -1.39 -19.94 9.94
C GLY A 52 -2.38 -19.99 8.76
N ASN A 53 -3.62 -19.51 8.93
CA ASN A 53 -4.68 -19.60 7.92
C ASN A 53 -4.98 -18.28 7.19
N ILE A 54 -4.36 -17.17 7.57
CA ILE A 54 -4.39 -15.91 6.82
C ILE A 54 -3.25 -15.95 5.79
N LYS A 55 -3.60 -15.92 4.49
CA LYS A 55 -2.62 -16.05 3.40
C LYS A 55 -2.46 -14.78 2.56
N MET A 56 -3.28 -13.77 2.80
CA MET A 56 -3.17 -12.47 2.14
C MET A 56 -3.53 -11.34 3.11
N THR A 57 -2.74 -10.27 3.05
CA THR A 57 -2.96 -9.03 3.80
C THR A 57 -3.01 -7.87 2.82
N ILE A 58 -4.08 -7.08 2.86
CA ILE A 58 -4.28 -5.94 1.97
C ILE A 58 -4.08 -4.65 2.76
N TYR A 59 -3.08 -3.86 2.38
CA TYR A 59 -2.85 -2.51 2.92
C TYR A 59 -3.63 -1.48 2.10
N GLY A 60 -4.92 -1.35 2.39
CA GLY A 60 -5.88 -0.78 1.44
C GLY A 60 -5.66 0.69 1.05
N ASN A 61 -5.45 1.58 2.03
CA ASN A 61 -5.47 3.05 1.78
C ASN A 61 -4.19 3.78 2.20
N TYR A 62 -3.12 3.06 2.51
CA TYR A 62 -1.88 3.69 2.99
C TYR A 62 -1.18 4.52 1.90
N GLY A 63 -1.24 4.10 0.63
CA GLY A 63 -0.63 4.83 -0.48
C GLY A 63 -1.23 6.24 -0.66
N ILE A 64 -2.56 6.34 -0.76
CA ILE A 64 -3.23 7.64 -0.91
C ILE A 64 -3.07 8.53 0.33
N ARG A 65 -3.05 7.95 1.53
CA ARG A 65 -2.78 8.68 2.77
C ARG A 65 -1.37 9.26 2.78
N ALA A 66 -0.35 8.46 2.46
CA ALA A 66 1.04 8.91 2.39
C ALA A 66 1.23 10.00 1.33
N ALA A 67 0.69 9.80 0.12
CA ALA A 67 0.72 10.79 -0.94
C ALA A 67 0.05 12.12 -0.51
N THR A 68 -1.11 12.04 0.14
CA THR A 68 -1.84 13.23 0.62
C THR A 68 -1.01 13.99 1.65
N THR A 69 -0.43 13.29 2.63
CA THR A 69 0.45 13.91 3.64
C THR A 69 1.65 14.61 2.99
N ALA A 70 2.34 13.95 2.06
CA ALA A 70 3.50 14.52 1.39
C ALA A 70 3.14 15.74 0.52
N MET A 71 2.04 15.66 -0.24
CA MET A 71 1.56 16.78 -1.06
C MET A 71 1.17 17.99 -0.21
N GLN A 72 0.46 17.77 0.90
CA GLN A 72 0.08 18.84 1.83
C GLN A 72 1.31 19.50 2.45
N ASP A 73 2.31 18.72 2.88
CA ASP A 73 3.55 19.26 3.43
C ASP A 73 4.33 20.09 2.40
N ALA A 74 4.53 19.54 1.19
CA ALA A 74 5.25 20.21 0.12
C ALA A 74 4.62 21.55 -0.24
N PHE A 75 3.31 21.60 -0.50
CA PHE A 75 2.64 22.86 -0.88
C PHE A 75 2.62 23.89 0.24
N ARG A 76 2.41 23.46 1.49
CA ARG A 76 2.49 24.35 2.66
C ARG A 76 3.86 25.03 2.75
N ARG A 77 4.94 24.26 2.53
CA ARG A 77 6.32 24.77 2.57
C ARG A 77 6.65 25.68 1.38
N ILE A 78 6.20 25.33 0.17
CA ILE A 78 6.38 26.18 -1.02
C ILE A 78 5.77 27.57 -0.79
N ILE A 79 4.56 27.61 -0.21
CA ILE A 79 3.89 28.88 0.11
C ILE A 79 4.66 29.65 1.19
N ALA A 80 5.07 28.98 2.27
CA ALA A 80 5.78 29.62 3.38
C ALA A 80 7.16 30.18 2.97
N ASP A 81 7.86 29.48 2.10
CA ASP A 81 9.21 29.83 1.65
C ASP A 81 9.20 30.76 0.41
N GLY A 82 8.03 31.03 -0.18
CA GLY A 82 7.91 31.79 -1.42
C GLY A 82 8.52 31.10 -2.64
N GLY A 83 8.72 29.79 -2.60
CA GLY A 83 9.39 29.03 -3.66
C GLY A 83 9.76 27.60 -3.27
N VAL A 84 10.44 26.90 -4.18
CA VAL A 84 10.76 25.45 -4.07
C VAL A 84 12.16 25.16 -3.51
N GLN A 85 12.96 26.18 -3.20
CA GLN A 85 14.39 26.10 -2.86
C GLN A 85 14.74 25.19 -1.67
N ASN A 86 13.77 24.91 -0.80
CA ASN A 86 13.95 23.99 0.33
C ASN A 86 13.22 22.66 0.12
N VAL A 87 12.06 22.66 -0.52
CA VAL A 87 11.26 21.44 -0.73
C VAL A 87 11.92 20.48 -1.72
N HIS A 88 12.60 21.00 -2.75
CA HIS A 88 13.21 20.16 -3.79
C HIS A 88 14.27 19.17 -3.26
N LYS A 89 14.81 19.41 -2.06
CA LYS A 89 15.82 18.57 -1.40
C LYS A 89 15.21 17.33 -0.73
N ASP A 90 13.93 17.39 -0.42
CA ASP A 90 13.22 16.36 0.36
C ASP A 90 12.27 15.51 -0.50
N ILE A 91 12.19 15.77 -1.80
CA ILE A 91 11.41 15.00 -2.76
C ILE A 91 12.33 14.36 -3.80
N VAL A 92 11.81 13.34 -4.48
CA VAL A 92 12.55 12.69 -5.56
C VAL A 92 12.87 13.68 -6.69
N PRO A 93 14.04 13.57 -7.34
CA PRO A 93 14.37 14.39 -8.49
C PRO A 93 13.52 14.00 -9.70
N VAL A 94 13.44 14.86 -10.72
CA VAL A 94 12.60 14.60 -11.91
C VAL A 94 13.06 13.38 -12.70
N GLU A 95 14.34 13.04 -12.61
CA GLU A 95 14.95 11.85 -13.21
C GLU A 95 14.34 10.55 -12.67
N GLU A 96 13.90 10.53 -11.40
CA GLU A 96 13.18 9.38 -10.85
C GLU A 96 11.80 9.21 -11.53
N ILE A 97 11.14 10.32 -11.87
CA ILE A 97 9.87 10.29 -12.61
C ILE A 97 10.11 9.72 -14.01
N PHE A 98 11.18 10.14 -14.69
CA PHE A 98 11.56 9.59 -16.00
C PHE A 98 11.87 8.09 -15.95
N ARG A 99 12.56 7.64 -14.89
CA ARG A 99 12.83 6.21 -14.66
C ARG A 99 11.53 5.43 -14.49
N LEU A 100 10.59 5.92 -13.68
CA LEU A 100 9.28 5.30 -13.48
C LEU A 100 8.45 5.25 -14.77
N GLN A 101 8.58 6.27 -15.62
CA GLN A 101 7.97 6.31 -16.96
C GLN A 101 8.69 5.45 -18.01
N LYS A 102 9.84 4.86 -17.67
CA LYS A 102 10.70 4.08 -18.59
C LYS A 102 11.17 4.88 -19.81
N MET A 103 11.54 6.15 -19.60
CA MET A 103 11.97 7.04 -20.69
C MET A 103 13.21 6.55 -21.46
N ASP A 104 14.05 5.70 -20.86
CA ASP A 104 15.18 5.09 -21.57
C ASP A 104 14.72 4.16 -22.70
N GLN A 105 13.62 3.43 -22.49
CA GLN A 105 13.01 2.58 -23.51
C GLN A 105 12.43 3.45 -24.64
N VAL A 106 11.75 4.54 -24.29
CA VAL A 106 11.20 5.50 -25.28
C VAL A 106 12.32 6.04 -26.17
N LYS A 107 13.44 6.48 -25.59
CA LYS A 107 14.60 6.97 -26.35
C LYS A 107 15.22 5.89 -27.26
N ALA A 108 15.28 4.65 -26.79
CA ALA A 108 15.79 3.53 -27.59
C ALA A 108 14.87 3.24 -28.80
N ASP A 109 13.56 3.30 -28.59
CA ASP A 109 12.56 3.11 -29.64
C ASP A 109 12.56 4.27 -30.64
N GLU A 110 12.67 5.52 -30.19
CA GLU A 110 12.84 6.69 -31.06
C GLU A 110 14.05 6.53 -31.99
N LYS A 111 15.20 6.12 -31.46
CA LYS A 111 16.40 5.86 -32.26
C LYS A 111 16.20 4.73 -33.29
N ARG A 112 15.37 3.74 -32.96
CA ARG A 112 15.13 2.57 -33.82
C ARG A 112 14.13 2.83 -34.93
N PHE A 113 13.11 3.65 -34.68
CA PHE A 113 11.93 3.75 -35.54
C PHE A 113 11.71 5.15 -36.15
N LEU A 114 12.35 6.20 -35.63
CA LEU A 114 12.18 7.58 -36.11
C LEU A 114 13.47 8.21 -36.67
N ALA A 115 14.56 7.43 -36.78
CA ALA A 115 15.82 7.86 -37.38
C ALA A 115 15.82 7.67 -38.90
#